data_AF-A0A3D2W0S8-F1
#
_entry.id   AF-A0A3D2W0S8-F1
#
_cell.length_a   1.000
_cell.length_b   1.000
_cell.length_c   1.000
_cell.angle_alpha   90.00
_cell.angle_beta   90.00
_cell.angle_gamma   90.00
#
_symmetry.space_group_name_H-M   'P 1'
#
loop_
_entity.id
_entity.type
_entity.pdbx_description
1 polymer ?
#
loop_
_entity_poly.entity_id
_entity_poly.type
_entity_poly.pdbx_seq_one_letter_code
_entity_poly.pdbx_strand_id
1 'polypeptide(L)'
;PLIVIFAARARKDWAVALKPLASEADLIIAAPLADEGVAPDSIAAAALSEGAAAQAAPSLEAAMRIAAQYGAPRVLICGSFLLAAEALKLEGSDALVQPLDDL
;
A
#
# COMPACT_ATOMS: atom_id res chain seq x y z
N PRO A 1 -11.99 -8.64 0.86
CA PRO A 1 -11.76 -7.24 0.48
C PRO A 1 -10.52 -7.13 -0.42
N LEU A 2 -10.50 -6.21 -1.39
CA LEU A 2 -9.32 -5.79 -2.14
C LEU A 2 -8.68 -4.59 -1.42
N ILE A 3 -7.47 -4.80 -0.90
CA ILE A 3 -6.66 -3.73 -0.31
C ILE A 3 -5.50 -3.44 -1.24
N VAL A 4 -5.31 -2.16 -1.57
CA VAL A 4 -4.24 -1.73 -2.45
C VAL A 4 -3.21 -0.94 -1.63
N ILE A 5 -1.99 -1.45 -1.54
CA ILE A 5 -0.85 -0.70 -1.02
C ILE A 5 -0.15 -0.03 -2.19
N PHE A 6 -0.17 1.31 -2.22
CA PHE A 6 0.30 2.09 -3.36
C PHE A 6 1.42 3.04 -2.97
N ALA A 7 2.47 3.07 -3.79
CA ALA A 7 3.49 4.10 -3.75
C ALA A 7 4.02 4.36 -5.16
N ALA A 8 4.31 5.62 -5.48
CA ALA A 8 4.81 6.01 -6.79
C ALA A 8 5.89 7.07 -6.68
N ARG A 9 6.72 7.17 -7.72
CA ARG A 9 7.69 8.25 -7.86
C ARG A 9 7.00 9.52 -8.34
N ALA A 10 7.42 10.67 -7.81
CA ALA A 10 6.82 11.98 -8.11
C ALA A 10 6.85 12.34 -9.60
N ARG A 11 7.88 11.90 -10.33
CA ARG A 11 7.99 12.14 -11.79
C ARG A 11 6.96 11.39 -12.65
N LYS A 12 6.23 10.42 -12.10
CA LYS A 12 5.23 9.64 -12.84
C LYS A 12 3.90 10.38 -12.85
N ASP A 13 3.05 10.05 -13.83
CA ASP A 13 1.64 10.40 -13.76
C ASP A 13 0.89 9.45 -12.78
N TRP A 14 1.25 9.56 -11.52
CA TRP A 14 0.81 8.64 -10.46
C TRP A 14 -0.67 8.81 -10.14
N ALA A 15 -1.23 10.01 -10.29
CA ALA A 15 -2.63 10.27 -10.04
C ALA A 15 -3.52 9.59 -11.09
N VAL A 16 -3.14 9.66 -12.37
CA VAL A 16 -3.84 8.94 -13.44
C VAL A 16 -3.74 7.42 -13.24
N ALA A 17 -2.58 6.90 -12.82
CA ALA A 17 -2.42 5.48 -12.52
C ALA A 17 -3.20 5.01 -11.27
N LEU A 18 -3.39 5.89 -10.29
CA LEU A 18 -4.12 5.60 -9.05
C LEU A 18 -5.64 5.52 -9.28
N LYS A 19 -6.18 6.35 -10.17
CA LYS A 19 -7.62 6.46 -10.44
C LYS A 19 -8.35 5.11 -10.67
N PRO A 20 -7.91 4.23 -11.59
CA PRO A 20 -8.58 2.93 -11.78
C PRO A 20 -8.42 1.98 -10.60
N LEU A 21 -7.42 2.17 -9.73
CA LEU A 21 -7.27 1.39 -8.51
C LEU A 21 -8.25 1.85 -7.43
N ALA A 22 -8.43 3.17 -7.31
CA ALA A 22 -9.35 3.78 -6.36
C ALA A 22 -10.81 3.36 -6.61
N SER A 23 -11.21 3.12 -7.87
CA SER A 23 -12.57 2.66 -8.19
C SER A 23 -12.87 1.21 -7.81
N GLU A 24 -11.83 0.38 -7.65
CA GLU A 24 -11.97 -1.07 -7.42
C GLU A 24 -11.59 -1.50 -6.00
N ALA A 25 -10.76 -0.70 -5.32
CA ALA A 25 -10.24 -1.03 -4.00
C ALA A 25 -11.27 -0.74 -2.89
N ASP A 26 -11.38 -1.67 -1.93
CA ASP A 26 -12.10 -1.42 -0.68
C ASP A 26 -11.31 -0.47 0.23
N LEU A 27 -9.98 -0.46 0.12
CA LEU A 27 -9.08 0.44 0.84
C LEU A 27 -7.78 0.67 0.06
N ILE A 28 -7.38 1.94 -0.02
CA ILE A 28 -6.05 2.35 -0.50
C ILE A 28 -5.17 2.70 0.71
N ILE A 29 -4.03 2.03 0.85
CA ILE A 29 -3.01 2.37 1.86
C ILE A 29 -1.80 2.96 1.13
N ALA A 30 -1.57 4.25 1.30
CA ALA A 30 -0.42 4.91 0.72
C ALA A 30 0.83 4.61 1.58
N ALA A 31 1.87 4.05 0.96
CA ALA A 31 3.15 3.78 1.62
C ALA A 31 4.24 4.74 1.11
N PRO A 32 5.25 5.06 1.94
CA PRO A 32 6.38 5.85 1.47
C PRO A 32 7.20 5.06 0.45
N LEU A 33 7.90 5.79 -0.42
CA LEU A 33 8.89 5.23 -1.34
C LEU A 33 10.21 5.97 -1.13
N ALA A 34 11.32 5.25 -1.02
CA ALA A 34 12.65 5.86 -1.00
C ALA A 34 12.91 6.65 -2.29
N ASP A 35 13.63 7.78 -2.14
CA ASP A 35 14.08 8.70 -3.18
C ASP A 35 13.01 9.19 -4.17
N GLU A 36 12.63 10.47 -4.05
CA GLU A 36 11.68 11.14 -4.94
C GLU A 36 10.29 10.48 -4.99
N GLY A 37 9.88 9.81 -3.92
CA GLY A 37 8.52 9.31 -3.72
C GLY A 37 7.52 10.44 -3.58
N VAL A 38 6.28 10.22 -4.01
CA VAL A 38 5.15 11.07 -3.61
C VAL A 38 4.90 10.86 -2.13
N ALA A 39 4.61 11.94 -1.39
CA ALA A 39 4.25 11.84 0.02
C ALA A 39 2.99 10.95 0.18
N PRO A 40 2.99 9.99 1.13
CA PRO A 40 1.85 9.11 1.36
C PRO A 40 0.52 9.85 1.55
N ASP A 41 0.53 10.96 2.29
CA ASP A 41 -0.66 11.78 2.52
C ASP A 41 -1.24 12.36 1.21
N SER A 42 -0.38 12.70 0.24
CA SER A 42 -0.84 13.20 -1.06
C SER A 42 -1.53 12.11 -1.88
N ILE A 43 -1.02 10.87 -1.82
CA ILE A 43 -1.66 9.72 -2.47
C ILE A 43 -3.00 9.39 -1.78
N ALA A 44 -3.03 9.35 -0.45
CA ALA A 44 -4.24 9.05 0.31
C ALA A 44 -5.32 10.12 0.06
N ALA A 45 -4.96 11.40 0.05
CA ALA A 45 -5.87 12.49 -0.28
C ALA A 45 -6.43 12.38 -1.72
N ALA A 46 -5.60 12.00 -2.69
CA ALA A 46 -6.04 11.78 -4.06
C ALA A 46 -7.03 10.60 -4.17
N ALA A 47 -6.74 9.48 -3.50
CA ALA A 47 -7.66 8.34 -3.46
C ALA A 47 -9.01 8.69 -2.80
N LEU A 48 -8.98 9.44 -1.70
CA LEU A 48 -10.20 9.97 -1.05
C LEU A 48 -11.00 10.86 -2.02
N SER A 49 -10.33 11.71 -2.81
CA SER A 49 -11.00 12.58 -3.78
C SER A 49 -11.66 11.81 -4.94
N GLU A 50 -11.19 10.60 -5.22
CA GLU A 50 -11.78 9.67 -6.20
C GLU A 50 -12.87 8.76 -5.57
N GLY A 51 -13.20 8.96 -4.29
CA GLY A 51 -14.28 8.26 -3.58
C GLY A 51 -13.87 6.94 -2.91
N ALA A 52 -12.59 6.58 -2.92
CA ALA A 52 -12.09 5.40 -2.21
C ALA A 52 -11.91 5.67 -0.71
N ALA A 53 -12.05 4.65 0.13
CA ALA A 53 -11.48 4.71 1.47
C ALA A 53 -9.94 4.70 1.36
N ALA A 54 -9.25 5.60 2.05
CA ALA A 54 -7.79 5.63 2.01
C ALA A 54 -7.15 6.16 3.30
N GLN A 55 -5.91 5.72 3.54
CA GLN A 55 -5.06 6.24 4.61
C GLN A 55 -3.58 6.17 4.24
N ALA A 56 -2.76 7.00 4.89
CA ALA A 56 -1.30 6.91 4.80
C ALA A 56 -0.73 5.97 5.86
N ALA A 57 0.32 5.25 5.51
CA ALA A 57 1.12 4.45 6.44
C ALA A 57 2.54 5.05 6.55
N PRO A 58 3.18 4.99 7.72
CA PRO A 58 4.52 5.53 7.92
C PRO A 58 5.64 4.66 7.31
N SER A 59 5.34 3.42 6.93
CA SER A 59 6.26 2.49 6.28
C SER A 59 5.49 1.43 5.48
N LEU A 60 6.17 0.72 4.58
CA LEU A 60 5.58 -0.42 3.88
C LEU A 60 5.17 -1.52 4.86
N GLU A 61 6.00 -1.83 5.85
CA GLU A 61 5.68 -2.82 6.87
C GLU A 61 4.42 -2.44 7.67
N ALA A 62 4.27 -1.15 8.02
CA ALA A 62 3.05 -0.67 8.66
C ALA A 62 1.83 -0.81 7.74
N ALA A 63 1.96 -0.53 6.44
CA ALA A 63 0.89 -0.73 5.46
C ALA A 63 0.48 -2.21 5.37
N MET A 64 1.44 -3.13 5.36
CA MET A 64 1.19 -4.56 5.33
C MET A 64 0.50 -5.04 6.61
N ARG A 65 0.92 -4.56 7.79
CA ARG A 65 0.25 -4.86 9.07
C ARG A 65 -1.18 -4.34 9.11
N ILE A 66 -1.44 -3.14 8.60
CA ILE A 66 -2.80 -2.59 8.46
C ILE A 66 -3.64 -3.51 7.55
N ALA A 67 -3.10 -3.91 6.40
CA ALA A 67 -3.81 -4.80 5.48
C ALA A 67 -4.14 -6.16 6.12
N ALA A 68 -3.21 -6.71 6.92
CA ALA A 68 -3.37 -7.99 7.61
C ALA A 68 -4.47 -8.00 8.70
N GLN A 69 -4.91 -6.83 9.18
CA GLN A 69 -6.02 -6.73 10.13
C GLN A 69 -7.38 -7.11 9.51
N TYR A 70 -7.47 -7.14 8.18
CA TYR A 70 -8.68 -7.54 7.47
C TYR A 70 -8.70 -9.06 7.29
N GLY A 71 -9.84 -9.70 7.55
CA GLY A 71 -9.99 -11.16 7.39
C GLY A 71 -9.83 -11.60 5.93
N ALA A 72 -8.82 -12.43 5.67
CA ALA A 72 -8.49 -13.01 4.35
C ALA A 72 -8.52 -11.99 3.19
N PRO A 73 -7.68 -10.94 3.22
CA PRO A 73 -7.70 -9.90 2.21
C PRO A 73 -6.96 -10.35 0.94
N ARG A 74 -7.41 -9.85 -0.22
CA ARG A 74 -6.58 -9.83 -1.43
C ARG A 74 -5.79 -8.54 -1.40
N VAL A 75 -4.47 -8.61 -1.33
CA VAL A 75 -3.60 -7.44 -1.23
C VAL A 75 -2.86 -7.23 -2.55
N LEU A 76 -3.01 -6.05 -3.14
CA LEU A 76 -2.22 -5.60 -4.30
C LEU A 76 -1.18 -4.57 -3.84
N ILE A 77 0.10 -4.90 -3.97
CA ILE A 77 1.20 -3.97 -3.69
C ILE A 77 1.75 -3.47 -5.03
N CYS A 78 1.59 -2.19 -5.35
CA CYS A 78 1.91 -1.69 -6.70
C CYS A 78 2.27 -0.19 -6.78
N GLY A 79 2.57 0.28 -8.00
CA GLY A 79 2.92 1.67 -8.32
C GLY A 79 4.43 1.92 -8.56
N SER A 80 5.30 1.03 -8.04
CA SER A 80 6.75 1.13 -8.21
C SER A 80 7.45 -0.24 -8.11
N PHE A 81 8.49 -0.44 -8.92
CA PHE A 81 9.39 -1.60 -8.76
C PHE A 81 10.15 -1.58 -7.44
N LEU A 82 10.50 -0.40 -6.93
CA LEU A 82 11.17 -0.29 -5.63
C LEU A 82 10.25 -0.75 -4.49
N LEU A 83 8.96 -0.41 -4.56
CA LEU A 83 7.96 -0.87 -3.60
C LEU A 83 7.81 -2.39 -3.67
N ALA A 84 7.70 -2.94 -4.88
CA ALA A 84 7.59 -4.39 -5.07
C ALA A 84 8.85 -5.13 -4.57
N ALA A 85 10.04 -4.59 -4.82
CA ALA A 85 11.29 -5.17 -4.34
C ALA A 85 11.40 -5.11 -2.80
N GLU A 86 10.96 -4.02 -2.18
CA GLU A 86 10.91 -3.90 -0.72
C GLU A 86 9.90 -4.87 -0.11
N ALA A 87 8.71 -5.01 -0.71
CA ALA A 87 7.71 -5.97 -0.28
C ALA A 87 8.23 -7.41 -0.34
N LEU A 88 8.91 -7.79 -1.42
CA LEU A 88 9.50 -9.13 -1.56
C LEU A 88 10.59 -9.41 -0.52
N LYS A 89 11.39 -8.39 -0.16
CA LYS A 89 12.38 -8.52 0.93
C LYS A 89 11.72 -8.70 2.29
N LEU A 90 10.64 -7.96 2.55
CA LEU A 90 9.89 -8.06 3.79
C LEU A 90 9.15 -9.39 3.92
N GLU A 91 8.61 -9.94 2.83
CA GLU A 91 7.96 -11.25 2.84
C GLU A 91 8.96 -12.37 3.10
N GLY A 92 10.11 -12.39 2.40
CA GLY A 92 11.20 -13.34 2.70
C GLY A 92 11.85 -13.13 4.09
N SER A 93 11.35 -12.12 4.80
CA SER A 93 11.45 -11.81 6.22
C SER A 93 10.79 -12.78 7.20
N ASP A 94 11.49 -13.47 8.11
CA ASP A 94 10.78 -14.07 9.28
C ASP A 94 10.05 -13.01 10.15
N ALA A 95 10.32 -11.72 9.92
CA ALA A 95 9.75 -10.58 10.65
C ALA A 95 8.23 -10.40 10.51
N LEU A 96 7.59 -11.04 9.51
CA LEU A 96 6.13 -10.92 9.29
C LEU A 96 5.32 -12.11 9.84
N VAL A 97 5.99 -13.17 10.32
CA VAL A 97 5.32 -14.34 10.91
C VAL A 97 5.09 -14.07 12.40
N GLN A 98 3.86 -13.74 12.77
CA GLN A 98 3.42 -13.95 14.16
C GLN A 98 3.33 -15.48 14.37
N PRO A 99 3.93 -16.05 15.44
CA PRO A 99 3.82 -17.47 15.73
C PRO A 99 2.35 -17.88 15.82
N LEU A 100 1.99 -19.00 15.19
CA LEU A 100 0.65 -19.60 15.23
C LEU A 100 0.30 -20.20 16.60
N ASP A 101 1.12 -19.99 17.64
CA ASP A 101 1.06 -20.74 18.89
C ASP A 101 0.03 -20.21 19.92
N ASP A 102 -0.74 -19.16 19.59
CA ASP A 102 -1.73 -18.54 20.49
C ASP A 102 -3.20 -18.71 20.05
N LEU A 103 -3.56 -19.82 19.37
CA LEU A 103 -4.96 -20.21 19.09
C LEU A 103 -5.33 -21.59 19.68
#